data_AF-A0A1B6NW66-F1
#
_entry.id   AF-A0A1B6NW66-F1
#
_cell.length_a   1.000
_cell.length_b   1.000
_cell.length_c   1.000
_cell.angle_alpha   90.00
_cell.angle_beta   90.00
_cell.angle_gamma   90.00
#
_symmetry.space_group_name_H-M   'P 1'
#
loop_
_entity.id
_entity.type
_entity.pdbx_description
1 polymer ?
#
loop_
_entity_poly.entity_id
_entity_poly.type
_entity_poly.pdbx_seq_one_letter_code
_entity_poly.pdbx_strand_id
1 'polypeptide(L)'
;MPRWYAAAGICIIGGSFRDHGGHTPWEPAARACALLHGPHTANFAEAFAALQGAGGALPVTADDMAPHILRLAADADLARRMGHAARQLLIARAGDPAALVSRLDELAQRPA
;
A
#
# COMPACT_ATOMS: atom_id res chain seq x y z
N MET A 1 -9.82 -6.91 -6.88
CA MET A 1 -8.36 -7.00 -7.17
C MET A 1 -7.52 -8.01 -6.37
N PRO A 2 -7.99 -8.75 -5.33
CA PRO A 2 -7.07 -9.43 -4.41
C PRO A 2 -6.22 -10.54 -5.02
N ARG A 3 -6.71 -11.24 -6.05
CA ARG A 3 -5.95 -12.26 -6.79
C ARG A 3 -4.82 -11.65 -7.62
N TRP A 4 -5.05 -10.47 -8.20
CA TRP A 4 -4.04 -9.75 -8.99
C TRP A 4 -2.89 -9.29 -8.10
N TYR A 5 -3.19 -8.67 -6.95
CA TYR A 5 -2.16 -8.26 -6.00
C TYR A 5 -1.34 -9.45 -5.47
N ALA A 6 -1.99 -10.58 -5.19
CA ALA A 6 -1.29 -11.79 -4.73
C ALA A 6 -0.31 -12.36 -5.77
N ALA A 7 -0.54 -12.13 -7.07
CA ALA A 7 0.30 -12.62 -8.15
C ALA A 7 1.34 -11.60 -8.65
N ALA A 8 1.16 -10.30 -8.35
CA ALA A 8 1.94 -9.23 -8.99
C ALA A 8 3.34 -9.04 -8.39
N GLY A 9 3.47 -9.05 -7.05
CA GLY A 9 4.74 -8.78 -6.34
C GLY A 9 5.27 -7.34 -6.43
N ILE A 10 4.92 -6.60 -7.49
CA ILE A 10 5.22 -5.18 -7.72
C ILE A 10 3.90 -4.52 -8.13
N CYS A 11 3.59 -3.34 -7.57
CA CYS A 11 2.36 -2.61 -7.89
C CYS A 11 2.63 -1.12 -8.06
N ILE A 12 2.11 -0.58 -9.17
CA ILE A 12 2.10 0.86 -9.44
C ILE A 12 0.76 1.41 -8.96
N ILE A 13 0.78 2.43 -8.11
CA ILE A 13 -0.45 3.00 -7.57
C ILE A 13 -1.07 3.97 -8.55
N GLY A 14 -2.24 3.62 -9.08
CA GLY A 14 -3.03 4.51 -9.94
C GLY A 14 -3.47 5.81 -9.25
N GLY A 15 -3.91 6.79 -10.04
CA GLY A 15 -4.36 8.09 -9.53
C GLY A 15 -3.26 8.98 -8.96
N SER A 16 -1.99 8.52 -8.96
CA SER A 16 -0.85 9.24 -8.36
C SER A 16 0.04 9.97 -9.37
N PHE A 17 -0.13 9.75 -10.67
CA PHE A 17 0.65 10.37 -11.77
C PHE A 17 -0.05 11.56 -12.43
N ARG A 18 -1.24 11.89 -11.93
CA ARG A 18 -2.04 13.08 -12.26
C ARG A 18 -2.66 13.55 -10.96
N ASP A 19 -3.17 14.78 -10.94
CA ASP A 19 -3.71 15.39 -9.73
C ASP A 19 -5.10 14.85 -9.32
N HIS A 20 -5.13 13.56 -8.96
CA HIS A 20 -6.30 12.88 -8.40
C HIS A 20 -6.06 12.48 -6.93
N GLY A 21 -4.90 12.83 -6.36
CA GLY A 21 -4.53 12.58 -4.96
C GLY A 21 -4.10 11.14 -4.63
N GLY A 22 -4.05 10.22 -5.60
CA GLY A 22 -3.63 8.84 -5.41
C GLY A 22 -4.71 7.91 -4.86
N HIS A 23 -4.52 6.61 -5.07
CA HIS A 23 -5.32 5.56 -4.44
C HIS A 23 -4.64 4.97 -3.20
N THR A 24 -5.43 4.26 -2.40
CA THR A 24 -4.95 3.58 -1.19
C THR A 24 -3.82 2.59 -1.53
N PRO A 25 -2.72 2.59 -0.76
CA PRO A 25 -1.64 1.62 -0.91
C PRO A 25 -1.89 0.31 -0.13
N TRP A 26 -2.97 0.22 0.65
CA TRP A 26 -3.10 -0.83 1.66
C TRP A 26 -3.49 -2.20 1.10
N GLU A 27 -4.32 -2.28 0.08
CA GLU A 27 -4.66 -3.54 -0.56
C GLU A 27 -3.45 -4.25 -1.20
N PRO A 28 -2.57 -3.57 -1.98
CA PRO A 28 -1.34 -4.18 -2.46
C PRO A 28 -0.31 -4.40 -1.33
N ALA A 29 -0.20 -3.51 -0.33
CA ALA A 29 0.66 -3.73 0.84
C ALA A 29 0.28 -5.01 1.60
N ALA A 30 -1.02 -5.28 1.79
CA ALA A 30 -1.50 -6.49 2.45
C ALA A 30 -1.15 -7.79 1.69
N ARG A 31 -0.79 -7.69 0.41
CA ARG A 31 -0.31 -8.78 -0.43
C ARG A 31 1.20 -8.76 -0.66
N ALA A 32 1.93 -7.97 0.13
CA ALA A 32 3.38 -7.84 0.08
C ALA A 32 3.92 -7.45 -1.31
N CYS A 33 3.25 -6.49 -1.96
CA CYS A 33 3.76 -5.89 -3.19
C CYS A 33 4.75 -4.76 -2.89
N ALA A 34 5.86 -4.70 -3.63
CA ALA A 34 6.69 -3.48 -3.71
C ALA A 34 5.88 -2.36 -4.39
N LEU A 35 5.75 -1.21 -3.74
CA LEU A 35 4.88 -0.14 -4.22
C LEU A 35 5.67 0.94 -4.96
N LEU A 36 5.19 1.35 -6.13
CA LEU A 36 5.63 2.54 -6.84
C LEU A 36 4.47 3.51 -6.94
N HIS A 37 4.73 4.81 -6.76
CA HIS A 37 3.68 5.83 -6.89
C HIS A 37 4.23 7.11 -7.50
N GLY A 38 3.35 7.84 -8.20
CA GLY A 38 3.61 9.19 -8.67
C GLY A 38 3.55 10.24 -7.55
N PRO A 39 3.80 11.52 -7.87
CA PRO A 39 3.94 12.59 -6.88
C PRO A 39 2.62 13.02 -6.23
N HIS A 40 1.47 12.70 -6.81
CA HIS A 40 0.16 13.14 -6.33
C HIS A 40 -0.42 12.13 -5.33
N THR A 41 -0.05 12.25 -4.06
CA THR A 41 -0.47 11.32 -2.98
C THR A 41 -1.34 11.97 -1.91
N ALA A 42 -1.91 13.15 -2.16
CA ALA A 42 -2.61 13.96 -1.16
C ALA A 42 -3.69 13.21 -0.35
N ASN A 43 -4.44 12.30 -0.98
CA ASN A 43 -5.50 11.53 -0.29
C ASN A 43 -4.94 10.55 0.76
N PHE A 44 -3.66 10.17 0.63
CA PHE A 44 -2.99 9.17 1.45
C PHE A 44 -1.56 9.61 1.84
N ALA A 45 -1.34 10.91 2.01
CA ALA A 45 0.00 11.49 2.14
C ALA A 45 0.78 10.89 3.33
N GLU A 46 0.12 10.73 4.48
CA GLU A 46 0.71 10.12 5.66
C GLU A 46 1.06 8.64 5.45
N ALA A 47 0.20 7.90 4.75
CA ALA A 47 0.42 6.50 4.43
C ALA A 47 1.66 6.32 3.53
N PHE A 48 1.76 7.11 2.46
CA PHE A 48 2.90 7.05 1.55
C PHE A 48 4.19 7.52 2.20
N ALA A 49 4.16 8.57 3.02
CA ALA A 49 5.33 9.00 3.79
C ALA A 49 5.85 7.89 4.73
N ALA A 50 4.94 7.21 5.46
CA ALA A 50 5.30 6.11 6.32
C ALA A 50 5.83 4.89 5.54
N LEU A 51 5.19 4.54 4.42
CA LEU A 51 5.62 3.44 3.56
C LEU A 51 6.98 3.70 2.93
N GLN A 52 7.25 4.94 2.50
CA GLN A 52 8.56 5.34 1.99
C GLN A 52 9.62 5.26 3.09
N GLY A 53 9.32 5.76 4.30
CA GLY A 53 10.22 5.66 5.45
C GLY A 53 10.53 4.22 5.87
N ALA A 54 9.56 3.31 5.71
CA ALA A 54 9.75 1.87 5.95
C ALA A 54 10.43 1.13 4.79
N GLY A 55 10.67 1.79 3.65
CA GLY A 55 11.20 1.15 2.43
C GLY A 55 10.20 0.26 1.70
N GLY A 56 8.90 0.39 1.99
CA GLY A 56 7.82 -0.34 1.33
C GLY A 56 7.26 0.34 0.07
N ALA A 57 7.56 1.63 -0.13
CA ALA A 57 7.13 2.39 -1.29
C ALA A 57 8.28 3.24 -1.87
N LEU A 58 8.24 3.43 -3.19
CA LEU A 58 9.20 4.24 -3.93
C LEU A 58 8.44 5.31 -4.75
N PRO A 59 8.68 6.62 -4.50
CA PRO A 59 8.19 7.66 -5.38
C PRO A 59 8.92 7.61 -6.73
N VAL A 60 8.17 7.76 -7.82
CA VAL A 60 8.66 7.76 -9.19
C VAL A 60 7.95 8.82 -10.03
N THR A 61 8.58 9.23 -11.12
CA THR A 61 7.97 10.05 -12.18
C THR A 61 7.68 9.19 -13.40
N ALA A 62 6.96 9.73 -14.39
CA ALA A 62 6.76 9.01 -15.65
C ALA A 62 8.08 8.69 -16.37
N ASP A 63 9.10 9.55 -16.21
CA ASP A 63 10.38 9.45 -16.91
C ASP A 63 11.32 8.42 -16.28
N ASP A 64 11.28 8.25 -14.95
CA ASP A 64 12.14 7.31 -14.21
C ASP A 64 11.46 5.99 -13.82
N MET A 65 10.14 5.86 -14.01
CA MET A 65 9.40 4.66 -13.58
C MET A 65 9.89 3.38 -14.27
N ALA A 66 10.19 3.44 -15.57
CA ALA A 66 10.63 2.27 -16.34
C ALA A 66 11.90 1.60 -15.78
N PRO A 67 13.03 2.32 -15.55
CA PRO A 67 14.21 1.71 -14.97
C PRO A 67 13.98 1.17 -13.54
N HIS A 68 13.11 1.79 -12.74
CA HIS A 68 12.75 1.28 -11.41
C HIS A 68 11.99 -0.05 -11.49
N ILE A 69 11.02 -0.17 -12.39
CA ILE A 69 10.29 -1.44 -12.62
C ILE A 69 11.26 -2.53 -13.08
N LEU A 70 12.12 -2.24 -14.05
CA LEU A 70 13.09 -3.21 -14.57
C LEU A 70 14.05 -3.69 -13.48
N ARG A 71 14.54 -2.78 -12.62
CA ARG A 71 15.38 -3.14 -11.48
C ARG A 71 14.66 -4.08 -10.51
N LEU A 72 13.41 -3.78 -10.16
CA LEU A 72 12.63 -4.62 -9.24
C LEU A 72 12.26 -5.97 -9.86
N ALA A 73 12.00 -6.02 -11.17
CA ALA A 73 11.74 -7.26 -11.89
C ALA A 73 12.99 -8.14 -12.00
N ALA A 74 14.17 -7.53 -12.12
CA ALA A 74 15.45 -8.24 -12.19
C ALA A 74 15.98 -8.71 -10.82
N ASP A 75 15.63 -8.00 -9.74
CA ASP A 75 16.05 -8.31 -8.36
C ASP A 75 14.82 -8.69 -7.51
N ALA A 76 14.44 -9.97 -7.58
CA ALA A 76 13.30 -10.51 -6.85
C ALA A 76 13.42 -10.37 -5.32
N ASP A 77 14.64 -10.40 -4.79
CA ASP A 77 14.88 -10.23 -3.36
C ASP A 77 14.63 -8.79 -2.94
N LEU A 78 15.04 -7.80 -3.75
CA LEU A 78 14.69 -6.40 -3.51
C LEU A 78 13.18 -6.18 -3.53
N ALA A 79 12.48 -6.69 -4.53
CA ALA A 79 11.02 -6.56 -4.62
C ALA A 79 10.34 -7.22 -3.40
N ARG A 80 10.77 -8.42 -2.99
CA ARG A 80 10.26 -9.08 -1.79
C ARG A 80 10.54 -8.29 -0.52
N ARG A 81 11.75 -7.75 -0.34
CA ARG A 81 12.09 -6.94 0.84
C ARG A 81 11.19 -5.72 0.95
N MET A 82 11.01 -4.97 -0.14
CA MET A 82 10.10 -3.82 -0.18
C MET A 82 8.66 -4.23 0.13
N GLY A 83 8.16 -5.28 -0.53
CA GLY A 83 6.81 -5.77 -0.31
C GLY A 83 6.54 -6.23 1.13
N HIS A 84 7.51 -6.94 1.74
CA HIS A 84 7.41 -7.33 3.15
C HIS A 84 7.42 -6.12 4.08
N ALA A 85 8.26 -5.12 3.83
CA ALA A 85 8.26 -3.89 4.61
C ALA A 85 6.91 -3.17 4.56
N ALA A 86 6.29 -3.08 3.37
CA ALA A 86 4.96 -2.53 3.20
C ALA A 86 3.90 -3.31 4.02
N ARG A 87 3.94 -4.65 3.95
CA ARG A 87 3.02 -5.51 4.69
C ARG A 87 3.23 -5.43 6.21
N GLN A 88 4.48 -5.36 6.66
CA GLN A 88 4.82 -5.22 8.08
C GLN A 88 4.30 -3.90 8.63
N LEU A 89 4.48 -2.79 7.91
CA LEU A 89 3.92 -1.49 8.31
C LEU A 89 2.39 -1.54 8.39
N LEU A 90 1.73 -2.17 7.42
CA LEU A 90 0.28 -2.35 7.46
C LEU A 90 -0.13 -3.15 8.70
N ILE A 91 0.52 -4.28 9.00
CA ILE A 91 0.20 -5.09 10.18
C ILE A 91 0.45 -4.31 11.48
N ALA A 92 1.54 -3.55 11.55
CA ALA A 92 1.85 -2.73 12.72
C ALA A 92 0.85 -1.59 12.94
N ARG A 93 0.28 -1.04 11.87
CA ARG A 93 -0.77 0.00 11.91
C ARG A 93 -2.17 -0.57 12.06
N ALA A 94 -2.39 -1.81 11.63
CA ALA A 94 -3.67 -2.49 11.75
C ALA A 94 -3.91 -2.83 13.22
N GLY A 95 -4.80 -2.08 13.86
CA GLY A 95 -5.28 -2.42 15.19
C GLY A 95 -6.12 -3.69 15.20
N ASP A 96 -6.44 -4.18 16.39
CA ASP A 96 -7.39 -5.28 16.58
C ASP A 96 -8.82 -4.79 16.25
N PRO A 97 -9.49 -5.34 15.22
CA PRO A 97 -10.86 -4.96 14.89
C PRO A 97 -11.87 -5.44 15.95
N ALA A 98 -11.52 -6.38 16.83
CA ALA A 98 -12.45 -6.98 17.78
C ALA A 98 -13.13 -5.93 18.67
N ALA A 99 -12.40 -4.91 19.14
CA ALA A 99 -12.98 -3.84 19.95
C ALA A 99 -14.06 -3.05 19.18
N LEU A 100 -13.82 -2.76 17.89
CA LEU A 100 -14.80 -2.10 17.04
C LEU A 100 -16.01 -2.99 16.76
N VAL A 101 -15.78 -4.28 16.46
CA VAL A 101 -16.85 -5.25 16.22
C VAL A 101 -17.74 -5.40 17.45
N SER A 102 -17.16 -5.63 18.63
CA SER A 102 -17.91 -5.72 19.89
C SER A 102 -18.74 -4.47 20.13
N ARG A 103 -18.20 -3.27 19.84
CA ARG A 103 -18.94 -2.02 20.01
C ARG A 103 -20.11 -1.89 19.04
N LEU A 104 -19.95 -2.34 17.80
CA LEU A 104 -21.03 -2.36 16.82
C LEU A 104 -22.15 -3.31 17.24
N ASP A 105 -21.81 -4.50 17.74
CA ASP A 105 -22.78 -5.48 18.23
C ASP A 105 -23.61 -4.94 19.40
N GLU A 106 -22.97 -4.28 20.36
CA GLU A 106 -23.67 -3.60 21.47
C GLU A 106 -24.67 -2.57 20.96
N LEU A 107 -24.28 -1.72 19.99
CA LEU A 107 -25.14 -0.69 19.44
C LEU A 107 -26.31 -1.25 18.66
N ALA A 108 -26.10 -2.35 17.93
CA ALA A 108 -27.15 -3.01 17.16
C ALA A 108 -28.25 -3.64 18.04
N GLN A 109 -27.91 -3.99 19.29
CA GLN A 109 -28.84 -4.61 20.25
C GLN A 109 -29.63 -3.60 21.09
N ARG A 110 -29.34 -2.29 20.98
CA ARG A 110 -30.06 -1.27 21.74
C ARG A 110 -31.46 -1.08 21.16
N PRO A 111 -32.54 -1.20 21.97
CA PRO A 111 -33.87 -0.82 21.50
C PRO A 111 -33.90 0.67 21.16
N ALA A 112 -34.67 0.99 20.11
CA ALA A 112 -34.83 2.35 19.57
C ALA A 112 -35.34 3.36 20.61
#